data_AF-A0A9Y1BPH7-F1
#
_entry.id   AF-A0A9Y1BPH7-F1
#
_cell.length_a   1.000
_cell.length_b   1.000
_cell.length_c   1.000
_cell.angle_alpha   90.00
_cell.angle_beta   90.00
_cell.angle_gamma   90.00
#
_symmetry.space_group_name_H-M   'P 1'
#
loop_
_entity.id
_entity.type
_entity.pdbx_description
1 polymer ?
#
loop_
_entity_poly.entity_id
_entity_poly.type
_entity_poly.pdbx_seq_one_letter_code
_entity_poly.pdbx_strand_id
1 'polypeptide(L)'
;MYQTQVNPFELSKRKISESSGKIAKLLLAVVVLSFILLILAIIILVIALGSEMTVDPNNPYSLVGVMFGPLIILGIFILLLALAYIVVIIMILVQYYRLGSGFSEFANLDQSLKNTKNVSFGIYGYIVCYVLSFIPGTFGKILSLLSSFSLAAGFYFIYDTFEDLRKQGRFAKPASKKLFIAVAFTIIANIMQFITGIAMFGVSGLLSLVGFILLIIGLKDLERDILLVAPLGVVPSQPPTETPGQDPSSVPPSSVPSQPSESLSTQDVVQAKFCPNCGAKNEIQDKFCISCGTKLD
;
A
#
# COMPACT_ATOMS: atom_id res chain seq x y z
N MET A 1 -40.24 7.57 5.42
CA MET A 1 -38.88 7.46 5.99
C MET A 1 -37.96 6.89 4.91
N TYR A 2 -37.17 7.73 4.24
CA TYR A 2 -36.15 7.25 3.31
C TYR A 2 -34.97 6.72 4.13
N GLN A 3 -34.76 5.40 4.13
CA GLN A 3 -33.47 4.85 4.54
C GLN A 3 -32.48 5.24 3.44
N THR A 4 -31.61 6.21 3.72
CA THR A 4 -30.41 6.44 2.93
C THR A 4 -29.65 5.13 2.86
N GLN A 5 -29.69 4.47 1.70
CA GLN A 5 -28.78 3.36 1.40
C GLN A 5 -27.37 3.92 1.48
N VAL A 6 -26.71 3.64 2.60
CA VAL A 6 -25.30 3.96 2.75
C VAL A 6 -24.56 3.15 1.70
N ASN A 7 -23.90 3.84 0.78
CA ASN A 7 -23.13 3.21 -0.28
C ASN A 7 -22.19 2.17 0.37
N PRO A 8 -22.27 0.88 -0.01
CA PRO A 8 -21.44 -0.18 0.58
C PRO A 8 -19.95 0.15 0.51
N PHE A 9 -19.54 0.98 -0.45
CA PHE A 9 -18.18 1.50 -0.60
C PHE A 9 -17.74 2.43 0.55
N GLU A 10 -18.62 3.32 1.01
CA GLU A 10 -18.32 4.21 2.15
C GLU A 10 -18.27 3.41 3.47
N LEU A 11 -19.05 2.35 3.57
CA LEU A 11 -19.04 1.45 4.73
C LEU A 11 -17.76 0.60 4.79
N SER A 12 -17.30 0.06 3.65
CA SER A 12 -16.02 -0.66 3.57
C SER A 12 -14.83 0.25 3.88
N LYS A 13 -14.83 1.48 3.33
CA LYS A 13 -13.80 2.48 3.59
C LYS A 13 -13.69 2.83 5.09
N ARG A 14 -14.82 2.97 5.80
CA ARG A 14 -14.82 3.16 7.27
C ARG A 14 -14.27 1.96 8.03
N LYS A 15 -14.70 0.74 7.71
CA LYS A 15 -14.21 -0.48 8.39
C LYS A 15 -12.71 -0.72 8.17
N ILE A 16 -12.23 -0.48 6.94
CA ILE A 16 -10.81 -0.60 6.62
C ILE A 16 -10.02 0.50 7.35
N SER A 17 -10.51 1.73 7.39
CA SER A 17 -9.94 2.82 8.18
C SER A 17 -9.84 2.46 9.68
N GLU A 18 -10.84 1.81 10.25
CA GLU A 18 -10.82 1.46 11.68
C GLU A 18 -9.88 0.28 12.00
N SER A 19 -9.90 -0.79 11.20
CA SER A 19 -8.99 -1.93 11.33
C SER A 19 -7.53 -1.52 11.09
N SER A 20 -7.33 -0.59 10.13
CA SER A 20 -6.02 -0.04 9.81
C SER A 20 -5.36 0.67 10.96
N GLY A 21 -6.15 1.38 11.76
CA GLY A 21 -5.67 2.12 12.91
C GLY A 21 -5.01 1.21 13.94
N LYS A 22 -5.49 -0.03 14.12
CA LYS A 22 -4.94 -0.96 15.13
C LYS A 22 -3.56 -1.50 14.71
N ILE A 23 -3.43 -1.95 13.46
CA ILE A 23 -2.15 -2.48 12.93
C ILE A 23 -1.12 -1.35 12.81
N ALA A 24 -1.53 -0.16 12.34
CA ALA A 24 -0.65 1.00 12.29
C ALA A 24 -0.14 1.41 13.69
N LYS A 25 -1.02 1.40 14.70
CA LYS A 25 -0.61 1.64 16.10
C LYS A 25 0.35 0.59 16.63
N LEU A 26 0.14 -0.69 16.30
CA LEU A 26 1.04 -1.77 16.70
C LEU A 26 2.42 -1.62 16.04
N LEU A 27 2.47 -1.37 14.72
CA LEU A 27 3.72 -1.11 14.00
C LEU A 27 4.44 0.11 14.56
N LEU A 28 3.72 1.20 14.82
CA LEU A 28 4.27 2.39 15.45
C LEU A 28 4.85 2.07 16.83
N ALA A 29 4.15 1.29 17.66
CA ALA A 29 4.63 0.86 18.97
C ALA A 29 5.91 0.03 18.87
N VAL A 30 6.01 -0.90 17.91
CA VAL A 30 7.22 -1.69 17.66
C VAL A 30 8.39 -0.80 17.25
N VAL A 31 8.16 0.18 16.37
CA VAL A 31 9.20 1.12 15.95
C VAL A 31 9.66 2.00 17.12
N VAL A 32 8.75 2.51 17.94
CA VAL A 32 9.06 3.29 19.15
C VAL A 32 9.82 2.44 20.18
N LEU A 33 9.45 1.18 20.37
CA LEU A 33 10.16 0.28 21.28
C LEU A 33 11.59 0.01 20.81
N SER A 34 11.78 -0.28 19.52
CA SER A 34 13.11 -0.42 18.91
C SER A 34 13.96 0.85 19.07
N PHE A 35 13.33 2.02 19.03
CA PHE A 35 13.99 3.31 19.27
C PHE A 35 14.49 3.46 20.71
N ILE A 36 13.66 3.13 21.69
CA ILE A 36 14.05 3.17 23.10
C ILE A 36 15.23 2.23 23.34
N LEU A 37 15.21 1.03 22.75
CA LEU A 37 16.30 0.06 22.86
C LEU A 37 17.60 0.54 22.21
N LEU A 38 17.51 1.20 21.04
CA LEU A 38 18.67 1.78 20.36
C LEU A 38 19.31 2.89 21.20
N ILE A 39 18.50 3.81 21.75
CA ILE A 39 18.99 4.88 22.63
C ILE A 39 19.67 4.28 23.86
N LEU A 40 19.03 3.29 24.51
CA LEU A 40 19.62 2.62 25.66
C LEU A 40 20.95 1.97 25.30
N ALA A 41 21.07 1.30 24.14
CA ALA A 41 22.32 0.71 23.68
C ALA A 41 23.42 1.77 23.46
N ILE A 42 23.09 2.93 22.89
CA ILE A 42 24.02 4.04 22.70
C ILE A 42 24.43 4.64 24.05
N ILE A 43 23.50 4.84 24.98
CA ILE A 43 23.80 5.32 26.33
C ILE A 43 24.73 4.34 27.05
N ILE A 44 24.45 3.03 27.00
CA ILE A 44 25.31 1.99 27.58
C ILE A 44 26.70 2.03 26.96
N LEU A 45 26.80 2.19 25.63
CA LEU A 45 28.08 2.32 24.93
C LEU A 45 28.87 3.54 25.40
N VAL A 46 28.22 4.69 25.55
CA VAL A 46 28.85 5.93 26.05
C VAL A 46 29.32 5.76 27.50
N ILE A 47 28.50 5.15 28.36
CA ILE A 47 28.87 4.88 29.76
C ILE A 47 30.05 3.90 29.83
N ALA A 48 30.03 2.82 29.05
CA ALA A 48 31.11 1.85 29.00
C ALA A 48 32.43 2.51 28.59
N LEU A 49 32.41 3.33 27.53
CA LEU A 49 33.57 4.11 27.08
C LEU A 49 34.05 5.14 28.12
N GLY A 50 33.15 5.68 28.94
CA GLY A 50 33.51 6.59 30.03
C GLY A 50 34.09 5.91 31.26
N SER A 51 33.67 4.67 31.55
CA SER A 51 34.02 3.96 32.79
C SER A 51 35.45 3.40 32.85
N GLU A 52 36.12 3.21 31.72
CA GLU A 52 37.51 2.71 31.68
C GLU A 52 38.58 3.81 31.84
N MET A 53 38.16 5.06 32.03
CA MET A 53 39.05 6.21 31.89
C MET A 53 39.38 6.82 33.27
N THR A 54 40.17 6.11 34.09
CA THR A 54 40.87 6.76 35.20
C THR A 54 41.98 7.62 34.59
N VAL A 55 41.68 8.89 34.31
CA VAL A 55 42.64 9.86 33.80
C VAL A 55 43.68 10.09 34.89
N ASP A 56 44.94 9.70 34.65
CA ASP A 56 46.05 10.09 35.51
C ASP A 56 46.19 11.62 35.45
N PRO A 57 45.94 12.34 36.57
CA PRO A 57 45.96 13.79 36.58
C PRO A 57 47.33 14.38 36.23
N ASN A 58 48.41 13.59 36.29
CA ASN A 58 49.77 14.05 36.00
C ASN A 58 50.15 13.96 34.51
N ASN A 59 49.33 13.36 33.66
CA ASN A 59 49.62 13.26 32.22
C ASN A 59 48.44 13.72 31.35
N PRO A 60 48.33 15.05 31.09
CA PRO A 60 47.24 15.62 30.29
C PRO A 60 47.28 15.21 28.80
N TYR A 61 48.36 14.56 28.34
CA TYR A 61 48.52 14.09 26.97
C TYR A 61 48.27 12.59 26.81
N SER A 62 47.60 11.95 27.77
CA SER A 62 47.12 10.59 27.52
C SER A 62 46.28 10.60 26.24
N LEU A 63 46.67 9.76 25.27
CA LEU A 63 46.05 9.61 23.94
C LEU A 63 44.51 9.58 24.00
N VAL A 64 44.03 9.04 25.12
CA VAL A 64 42.65 9.01 25.61
C VAL A 64 41.94 10.37 25.58
N GLY A 65 42.53 11.44 26.11
CA GLY A 65 41.88 12.75 26.20
C GLY A 65 41.67 13.42 24.85
N VAL A 66 42.60 13.20 23.91
CA VAL A 66 42.55 13.79 22.56
C VAL A 66 41.52 13.07 21.66
N MET A 67 41.31 11.76 21.86
CA MET A 67 40.37 10.96 21.06
C MET A 67 38.90 11.09 21.54
N PHE A 68 38.66 11.59 22.75
CA PHE A 68 37.33 11.62 23.35
C PHE A 68 36.34 12.55 22.64
N GLY A 69 36.77 13.75 22.27
CA GLY A 69 35.95 14.71 21.52
C GLY A 69 35.46 14.15 20.18
N PRO A 70 36.36 13.64 19.31
CA PRO A 70 35.98 12.99 18.06
C PRO A 70 35.03 11.80 18.23
N LEU A 71 35.21 10.97 19.27
CA LEU A 71 34.33 9.83 19.56
C LEU A 71 32.91 10.26 19.93
N ILE A 72 32.76 11.31 20.74
CA ILE A 72 31.43 11.87 21.06
C ILE A 72 30.75 12.41 19.81
N ILE A 73 31.47 13.16 18.98
CA ILE A 73 30.94 13.72 17.73
C ILE A 73 30.49 12.58 16.80
N LEU A 74 31.30 11.54 16.66
CA LEU A 74 30.97 10.36 15.87
C LEU A 74 29.71 9.64 16.43
N GLY A 75 29.61 9.49 17.75
CA GLY A 75 28.44 8.90 18.40
C GLY A 75 27.15 9.68 18.15
N ILE A 76 27.18 11.00 18.28
CA ILE A 76 26.05 11.88 17.95
C ILE A 76 25.68 11.76 16.47
N PHE A 77 26.67 11.73 15.58
CA PHE A 77 26.44 11.58 14.14
C PHE A 77 25.77 10.24 13.80
N ILE A 78 26.24 9.14 14.39
CA ILE A 78 25.62 7.81 14.24
C ILE A 78 24.18 7.82 14.75
N LEU A 79 23.91 8.45 15.91
CA LEU A 79 22.57 8.58 16.46
C LEU A 79 21.63 9.36 15.51
N LEU A 80 22.09 10.48 14.95
CA LEU A 80 21.30 11.28 14.00
C LEU A 80 21.02 10.51 12.70
N LEU A 81 21.99 9.77 12.18
CA LEU A 81 21.80 8.92 11.01
C LEU A 81 20.78 7.81 11.29
N ALA A 82 20.86 7.16 12.46
CA ALA A 82 19.91 6.13 12.86
C ALA A 82 18.48 6.71 12.98
N LEU A 83 18.34 7.91 13.55
CA LEU A 83 17.06 8.63 13.61
C LEU A 83 16.48 8.93 12.23
N ALA A 84 17.29 9.51 11.33
CA ALA A 84 16.86 9.82 9.96
C ALA A 84 16.44 8.55 9.21
N TYR A 85 17.20 7.47 9.38
CA TYR A 85 16.92 6.17 8.79
C TYR A 85 15.60 5.57 9.30
N ILE A 86 15.30 5.70 10.59
CA ILE A 86 14.01 5.27 11.17
C ILE A 86 12.85 6.06 10.56
N VAL A 87 12.99 7.38 10.41
CA VAL A 87 11.95 8.20 9.76
C VAL A 87 11.67 7.70 8.34
N VAL A 88 12.72 7.35 7.59
CA VAL A 88 12.58 6.76 6.25
C VAL A 88 11.84 5.41 6.31
N ILE A 89 12.19 4.52 7.25
CA ILE A 89 11.46 3.25 7.45
C ILE A 89 9.98 3.51 7.76
N ILE A 90 9.66 4.45 8.66
CA ILE A 90 8.27 4.77 9.00
C ILE A 90 7.53 5.29 7.76
N MET A 91 8.15 6.18 6.98
CA MET A 91 7.55 6.67 5.73
C MET A 91 7.28 5.51 4.76
N ILE A 92 8.22 4.58 4.61
CA ILE A 92 8.06 3.39 3.77
C ILE A 92 6.92 2.52 4.28
N LEU A 93 6.86 2.25 5.59
CA LEU A 93 5.79 1.48 6.22
C LEU A 93 4.42 2.12 5.97
N VAL A 94 4.29 3.44 6.13
CA VAL A 94 3.05 4.18 5.90
C VAL A 94 2.63 4.08 4.43
N GLN A 95 3.57 4.24 3.50
CA GLN A 95 3.27 4.14 2.06
C GLN A 95 2.86 2.72 1.67
N TYR A 96 3.57 1.70 2.16
CA TYR A 96 3.19 0.31 1.93
C TYR A 96 1.85 -0.04 2.55
N TYR A 97 1.57 0.48 3.74
CA TYR A 97 0.30 0.29 4.40
C TYR A 97 -0.84 0.85 3.55
N ARG A 98 -0.69 2.07 3.04
CA ARG A 98 -1.66 2.68 2.11
C ARG A 98 -1.84 1.84 0.86
N LEU A 99 -0.74 1.39 0.26
CA LEU A 99 -0.77 0.56 -0.94
C LEU A 99 -1.53 -0.76 -0.71
N GLY A 100 -1.21 -1.46 0.39
CA GLY A 100 -1.84 -2.73 0.77
C GLY A 100 -3.33 -2.55 1.06
N SER A 101 -3.73 -1.45 1.72
CA SER A 101 -5.14 -1.14 1.95
C SER A 101 -5.91 -0.94 0.63
N GLY A 102 -5.30 -0.24 -0.34
CA GLY A 102 -5.87 -0.08 -1.68
C GLY A 102 -6.08 -1.42 -2.39
N PHE A 103 -5.05 -2.29 -2.40
CA PHE A 103 -5.18 -3.62 -3.00
C PHE A 103 -6.23 -4.50 -2.32
N SER A 104 -6.39 -4.40 -0.99
CA SER A 104 -7.44 -5.14 -0.29
C SER A 104 -8.85 -4.71 -0.68
N GLU A 105 -9.04 -3.43 -1.01
CA GLU A 105 -10.30 -2.89 -1.49
C GLU A 105 -10.57 -3.35 -2.93
N PHE A 106 -9.57 -3.33 -3.80
CA PHE A 106 -9.66 -3.91 -5.15
C PHE A 106 -9.98 -5.41 -5.12
N ALA A 107 -9.38 -6.18 -4.21
CA ALA A 107 -9.64 -7.61 -4.07
C ALA A 107 -11.11 -7.94 -3.71
N ASN A 108 -11.79 -7.03 -3.01
CA ASN A 108 -13.20 -7.20 -2.65
C ASN A 108 -14.15 -6.81 -3.79
N LEU A 109 -13.73 -5.88 -4.66
CA LEU A 109 -14.51 -5.46 -5.83
C LEU A 109 -14.47 -6.48 -6.96
N ASP A 110 -13.35 -7.19 -7.10
CA ASP A 110 -13.12 -8.09 -8.23
C ASP A 110 -12.52 -9.41 -7.76
N GLN A 111 -13.35 -10.45 -7.75
CA GLN A 111 -12.94 -11.79 -7.32
C GLN A 111 -11.92 -12.44 -8.27
N SER A 112 -11.70 -11.86 -9.46
CA SER A 112 -10.60 -12.25 -10.36
C SER A 112 -9.22 -11.88 -9.80
N LEU A 113 -9.13 -10.91 -8.89
CA LEU A 113 -7.90 -10.47 -8.24
C LEU A 113 -7.46 -11.38 -7.08
N LYS A 114 -7.77 -12.68 -7.09
CA LYS A 114 -7.39 -13.63 -6.00
C LYS A 114 -5.90 -13.59 -5.64
N ASN A 115 -5.03 -13.25 -6.59
CA ASN A 115 -3.58 -13.17 -6.39
C ASN A 115 -3.13 -11.94 -5.57
N THR A 116 -3.98 -10.93 -5.35
CA THR A 116 -3.60 -9.74 -4.54
C THR A 116 -3.30 -10.04 -3.07
N LYS A 117 -3.83 -11.15 -2.53
CA LYS A 117 -3.43 -11.61 -1.18
C LYS A 117 -1.93 -11.94 -1.10
N ASN A 118 -1.36 -12.46 -2.18
CA ASN A 118 0.06 -12.81 -2.25
C ASN A 118 0.96 -11.57 -2.36
N VAL A 119 0.46 -10.49 -2.98
CA VAL A 119 1.14 -9.18 -3.01
C VAL A 119 1.38 -8.66 -1.60
N SER A 120 0.32 -8.67 -0.77
CA SER A 120 0.42 -8.23 0.62
C SER A 120 1.44 -9.06 1.39
N PHE A 121 1.39 -10.39 1.23
CA PHE A 121 2.33 -11.30 1.90
C PHE A 121 3.79 -11.03 1.50
N GLY A 122 4.08 -10.86 0.21
CA GLY A 122 5.44 -10.57 -0.28
C GLY A 122 5.98 -9.24 0.24
N ILE A 123 5.14 -8.22 0.33
CA ILE A 123 5.50 -6.90 0.88
C ILE A 123 5.77 -6.98 2.39
N TYR A 124 4.86 -7.59 3.17
CA TYR A 124 5.06 -7.72 4.61
C TYR A 124 6.27 -8.60 4.93
N GLY A 125 6.47 -9.68 4.18
CA GLY A 125 7.65 -10.53 4.27
C GLY A 125 8.94 -9.73 4.04
N TYR A 126 8.96 -8.84 3.05
CA TYR A 126 10.10 -7.96 2.78
C TYR A 126 10.39 -7.06 3.96
N ILE A 127 9.38 -6.34 4.46
CA ILE A 127 9.52 -5.40 5.58
C ILE A 127 10.06 -6.11 6.82
N VAL A 128 9.45 -7.23 7.20
CA VAL A 128 9.84 -7.99 8.40
C VAL A 128 11.26 -8.52 8.26
N CYS A 129 11.59 -9.16 7.13
CA CYS A 129 12.94 -9.68 6.90
C CYS A 129 13.97 -8.55 6.86
N TYR A 130 13.62 -7.42 6.25
CA TYR A 130 14.50 -6.26 6.14
C TYR A 130 14.78 -5.63 7.52
N VAL A 131 13.76 -5.44 8.36
CA VAL A 131 13.94 -4.94 9.74
C VAL A 131 14.73 -5.94 10.60
N LEU A 132 14.49 -7.24 10.46
CA LEU A 132 15.25 -8.25 11.19
C LEU A 132 16.68 -8.40 10.66
N SER A 133 16.99 -7.95 9.44
CA SER A 133 18.34 -8.01 8.87
C SER A 133 19.37 -7.15 9.61
N PHE A 134 18.89 -6.22 10.45
CA PHE A 134 19.74 -5.40 11.32
C PHE A 134 20.35 -6.16 12.49
N ILE A 135 19.89 -7.38 12.78
CA ILE A 135 20.50 -8.23 13.79
C ILE A 135 21.93 -8.57 13.36
N PRO A 136 22.96 -8.20 14.14
CA PRO A 136 24.35 -8.42 13.75
C PRO A 136 24.66 -9.92 13.59
N GLY A 137 25.64 -10.21 12.74
CA GLY A 137 26.12 -11.57 12.51
C GLY A 137 25.58 -12.21 11.23
N THR A 138 25.70 -13.53 11.14
CA THR A 138 25.31 -14.32 9.96
C THR A 138 23.79 -14.33 9.74
N PHE A 139 23.01 -14.26 10.82
CA PHE A 139 21.55 -14.26 10.76
C PHE A 139 21.00 -13.03 10.02
N GLY A 140 21.49 -11.83 10.33
CA GLY A 140 21.08 -10.61 9.62
C GLY A 140 21.41 -10.64 8.12
N LYS A 141 22.55 -11.22 7.75
CA LYS A 141 22.93 -11.41 6.34
C LYS A 141 21.93 -12.29 5.59
N ILE A 142 21.56 -13.44 6.16
CA ILE A 142 20.58 -14.35 5.58
C ILE A 142 19.22 -13.65 5.42
N LEU A 143 18.80 -12.89 6.42
CA LEU A 143 17.56 -12.14 6.39
C LEU A 143 17.57 -11.01 5.34
N SER A 144 18.70 -10.36 5.10
CA SER A 144 18.85 -9.37 4.02
C SER A 144 18.63 -10.01 2.65
N LEU A 145 19.20 -11.20 2.40
CA LEU A 145 18.93 -11.95 1.18
C LEU A 145 17.46 -12.34 1.08
N LEU A 146 16.88 -12.88 2.17
CA LEU A 146 15.47 -13.28 2.20
C LEU A 146 14.54 -12.09 1.93
N SER A 147 14.88 -10.90 2.45
CA SER A 147 14.15 -9.66 2.16
C SER A 147 14.18 -9.35 0.66
N SER A 148 15.32 -9.54 -0.01
CA SER A 148 15.45 -9.30 -1.44
C SER A 148 14.60 -10.25 -2.27
N PHE A 149 14.57 -11.54 -1.89
CA PHE A 149 13.66 -12.51 -2.50
C PHE A 149 12.20 -12.16 -2.28
N SER A 150 11.83 -11.74 -1.06
CA SER A 150 10.46 -11.34 -0.74
C SER A 150 10.03 -10.09 -1.51
N LEU A 151 10.94 -9.11 -1.67
CA LEU A 151 10.70 -7.91 -2.47
C LEU A 151 10.49 -8.26 -3.94
N ALA A 152 11.35 -9.12 -4.50
CA ALA A 152 11.23 -9.59 -5.88
C ALA A 152 9.92 -10.35 -6.10
N ALA A 153 9.55 -11.25 -5.20
CA ALA A 153 8.30 -12.00 -5.27
C ALA A 153 7.08 -11.08 -5.16
N GLY A 154 7.05 -10.18 -4.17
CA GLY A 154 5.98 -9.20 -4.02
C GLY A 154 5.83 -8.32 -5.27
N PHE A 155 6.94 -7.91 -5.85
CA PHE A 155 6.94 -7.11 -7.07
C PHE A 155 6.50 -7.88 -8.32
N TYR A 156 6.91 -9.13 -8.45
CA TYR A 156 6.42 -10.03 -9.50
C TYR A 156 4.90 -10.16 -9.45
N PHE A 157 4.32 -10.36 -8.26
CA PHE A 157 2.86 -10.42 -8.11
C PHE A 157 2.16 -9.10 -8.44
N ILE A 158 2.77 -7.96 -8.08
CA ILE A 158 2.26 -6.64 -8.50
C ILE A 158 2.25 -6.57 -10.02
N TYR A 159 3.37 -6.87 -10.67
CA TYR A 159 3.48 -6.82 -12.12
C TYR A 159 2.45 -7.72 -12.82
N ASP A 160 2.34 -8.97 -12.39
CA ASP A 160 1.37 -9.94 -12.92
C ASP A 160 -0.07 -9.41 -12.79
N THR A 161 -0.41 -8.84 -11.64
CA THR A 161 -1.72 -8.22 -11.40
C THR A 161 -1.97 -7.04 -12.35
N PHE A 162 -0.98 -6.19 -12.56
CA PHE A 162 -1.10 -5.05 -13.49
C PHE A 162 -1.18 -5.50 -14.94
N GLU A 163 -0.45 -6.54 -15.33
CA GLU A 163 -0.48 -7.13 -16.67
C GLU A 163 -1.87 -7.70 -16.98
N ASP A 164 -2.49 -8.37 -16.02
CA ASP A 164 -3.84 -8.91 -16.17
C ASP A 164 -4.89 -7.81 -16.24
N LEU A 165 -4.81 -6.78 -15.39
CA LEU A 165 -5.71 -5.62 -15.48
C LEU A 165 -5.52 -4.85 -16.80
N ARG A 166 -4.30 -4.83 -17.34
CA ARG A 166 -4.01 -4.27 -18.67
C ARG A 166 -4.66 -5.09 -19.78
N LYS A 167 -4.56 -6.43 -19.74
CA LYS A 167 -5.23 -7.31 -20.71
C LYS A 167 -6.75 -7.16 -20.69
N GLN A 168 -7.32 -6.85 -19.53
CA GLN A 168 -8.75 -6.51 -19.38
C GLN A 168 -9.12 -5.11 -19.91
N GLY A 169 -8.16 -4.35 -20.44
CA GLY A 169 -8.41 -3.01 -20.97
C GLY A 169 -8.62 -1.93 -19.89
N ARG A 170 -8.42 -2.26 -18.61
CA ARG A 170 -8.60 -1.31 -17.49
C ARG A 170 -7.43 -0.33 -17.33
N PHE A 171 -6.27 -0.64 -17.90
CA PHE A 171 -5.10 0.23 -17.91
C PHE A 171 -4.65 0.55 -19.33
N ALA A 172 -4.61 1.84 -19.67
CA ALA A 172 -4.10 2.31 -20.95
C ALA A 172 -2.56 2.37 -20.99
N LYS A 173 -1.90 2.44 -19.82
CA LYS A 173 -0.45 2.58 -19.72
C LYS A 173 0.17 1.35 -19.06
N PRO A 174 1.35 0.89 -19.52
CA PRO A 174 2.12 -0.12 -18.83
C PRO A 174 2.60 0.39 -17.47
N ALA A 175 2.90 -0.54 -16.56
CA ALA A 175 3.47 -0.22 -15.25
C ALA A 175 4.71 0.69 -15.37
N SER A 176 4.91 1.58 -14.38
CA SER A 176 5.95 2.59 -14.46
C SER A 176 7.35 1.96 -14.51
N LYS A 177 8.11 2.23 -15.58
CA LYS A 177 9.50 1.76 -15.72
C LYS A 177 10.38 2.19 -14.55
N LYS A 178 10.05 3.32 -13.92
CA LYS A 178 10.75 3.86 -12.75
C LYS A 178 10.68 2.93 -11.54
N LEU A 179 9.51 2.33 -11.30
CA LEU A 179 9.33 1.41 -10.19
C LEU A 179 10.15 0.12 -10.39
N PHE A 180 10.22 -0.39 -11.63
CA PHE A 180 11.09 -1.52 -11.98
C PHE A 180 12.56 -1.22 -11.69
N ILE A 181 13.03 -0.06 -12.13
CA ILE A 181 14.41 0.38 -11.89
C ILE A 181 14.69 0.51 -10.39
N ALA A 182 13.75 1.09 -9.63
CA ALA A 182 13.88 1.25 -8.19
C ALA A 182 13.96 -0.08 -7.44
N VAL A 183 13.11 -1.05 -7.80
CA VAL A 183 13.12 -2.39 -7.20
C VAL A 183 14.40 -3.14 -7.56
N ALA A 184 14.81 -3.12 -8.83
CA ALA A 184 16.06 -3.74 -9.26
C ALA A 184 17.27 -3.15 -8.53
N PHE A 185 17.33 -1.83 -8.39
CA PHE A 185 18.38 -1.15 -7.66
C PHE A 185 18.40 -1.52 -6.17
N THR A 186 17.22 -1.63 -5.53
CA THR A 186 17.08 -2.05 -4.12
C THR A 186 17.57 -3.49 -3.92
N ILE A 187 17.21 -4.40 -4.83
CA ILE A 187 17.69 -5.80 -4.81
C ILE A 187 19.21 -5.84 -4.94
N ILE A 188 19.78 -5.11 -5.90
CA ILE A 188 21.24 -5.03 -6.09
C ILE A 188 21.92 -4.48 -4.82
N ALA A 189 21.39 -3.41 -4.24
CA ALA A 189 21.93 -2.81 -3.02
C ALA A 189 21.95 -3.82 -1.85
N ASN A 190 20.87 -4.57 -1.66
CA ASN A 190 20.80 -5.60 -0.61
C ASN A 190 21.77 -6.77 -0.86
N ILE A 191 21.93 -7.21 -2.11
CA ILE A 191 22.91 -8.25 -2.48
C ILE A 191 24.33 -7.74 -2.22
N MET A 192 24.64 -6.50 -2.60
CA MET A 192 25.95 -5.91 -2.33
C MET A 192 26.21 -5.79 -0.82
N GLN A 193 25.20 -5.45 -0.04
CA GLN A 193 25.29 -5.43 1.43
C GLN A 193 25.55 -6.83 2.02
N PHE A 194 24.96 -7.88 1.44
CA PHE A 194 25.24 -9.26 1.82
C PHE A 194 26.71 -9.64 1.53
N ILE A 195 27.21 -9.36 0.33
CA ILE A 195 28.57 -9.70 -0.12
C ILE A 195 29.63 -8.96 0.72
N THR A 196 29.45 -7.64 0.88
CA THR A 196 30.46 -6.78 1.54
C THR A 196 30.44 -6.95 3.07
N GLY A 197 29.36 -7.51 3.62
CA GLY A 197 29.15 -7.65 5.05
C GLY A 197 28.88 -6.31 5.76
N ILE A 198 28.64 -6.39 7.09
CA ILE A 198 28.31 -5.23 7.95
C ILE A 198 29.51 -4.29 8.14
N ALA A 199 30.73 -4.72 7.79
CA ALA A 199 31.97 -4.07 8.20
C ALA A 199 32.19 -2.66 7.62
N MET A 200 31.37 -2.20 6.67
CA MET A 200 31.40 -0.79 6.27
C MET A 200 29.99 -0.23 6.11
N PHE A 201 29.59 0.62 7.06
CA PHE A 201 28.48 1.57 6.94
C PHE A 201 28.69 2.65 5.85
N GLY A 202 29.66 2.46 4.94
CA GLY A 202 30.02 3.41 3.90
C GLY A 202 29.12 3.34 2.67
N VAL A 203 29.73 3.09 1.50
CA VAL A 203 29.08 3.15 0.18
C VAL A 203 27.83 2.26 0.08
N SER A 204 27.81 1.11 0.76
CA SER A 204 26.67 0.19 0.79
C SER A 204 25.44 0.79 1.49
N GLY A 205 25.63 1.49 2.60
CA GLY A 205 24.57 2.20 3.32
C GLY A 205 23.99 3.34 2.47
N LEU A 206 24.85 4.09 1.78
CA LEU A 206 24.43 5.14 0.86
C LEU A 206 23.64 4.57 -0.32
N LEU A 207 24.11 3.47 -0.94
CA LEU A 207 23.39 2.79 -2.02
C LEU A 207 22.02 2.28 -1.55
N SER A 208 21.95 1.70 -0.35
CA SER A 208 20.69 1.25 0.25
C SER A 208 19.73 2.43 0.41
N LEU A 209 20.19 3.55 0.98
CA LEU A 209 19.41 4.78 1.14
C LEU A 209 18.89 5.32 -0.21
N VAL A 210 19.75 5.42 -1.22
CA VAL A 210 19.36 5.85 -2.57
C VAL A 210 18.31 4.91 -3.15
N GLY A 211 18.48 3.60 -2.98
CA GLY A 211 17.51 2.59 -3.39
C GLY A 211 16.15 2.79 -2.73
N PHE A 212 16.12 3.07 -1.42
CA PHE A 212 14.88 3.39 -0.70
C PHE A 212 14.20 4.65 -1.21
N ILE A 213 14.96 5.72 -1.45
CA ILE A 213 14.40 6.97 -1.97
C ILE A 213 13.76 6.71 -3.35
N LEU A 214 14.44 5.98 -4.23
CA LEU A 214 13.89 5.60 -5.54
C LEU A 214 12.66 4.71 -5.39
N LEU A 215 12.65 3.78 -4.43
CA LEU A 215 11.52 2.91 -4.14
C LEU A 215 10.30 3.72 -3.70
N ILE A 216 10.47 4.70 -2.79
CA ILE A 216 9.41 5.61 -2.36
C ILE A 216 8.84 6.41 -3.54
N ILE A 217 9.70 6.95 -4.41
CA ILE A 217 9.27 7.69 -5.60
C ILE A 217 8.47 6.77 -6.52
N GLY A 218 8.98 5.56 -6.78
CA GLY A 218 8.30 4.56 -7.60
C GLY A 218 6.93 4.15 -7.04
N LEU A 219 6.84 3.95 -5.73
CA LEU A 219 5.58 3.60 -5.04
C LEU A 219 4.57 4.75 -5.10
N LYS A 220 5.01 6.00 -4.98
CA LYS A 220 4.14 7.18 -5.11
C LYS A 220 3.63 7.37 -6.55
N ASP A 221 4.46 7.06 -7.54
CA ASP A 221 4.03 7.03 -8.95
C ASP A 221 2.98 5.92 -9.15
N LEU A 222 3.19 4.74 -8.56
CA LEU A 222 2.23 3.64 -8.60
C LEU A 222 0.89 4.00 -7.93
N GLU A 223 0.92 4.62 -6.75
CA GLU A 223 -0.29 5.08 -6.05
C GLU A 223 -1.11 6.03 -6.91
N ARG A 224 -0.44 6.99 -7.59
CA ARG A 224 -1.12 7.90 -8.52
C ARG A 224 -1.75 7.19 -9.70
N ASP A 225 -1.05 6.20 -10.28
CA ASP A 225 -1.57 5.41 -11.40
C ASP A 225 -2.77 4.56 -10.97
N ILE A 226 -2.76 4.00 -9.75
CA ILE A 226 -3.90 3.24 -9.20
C ILE A 226 -5.11 4.15 -8.97
N LEU A 227 -4.90 5.34 -8.38
CA LEU A 227 -5.98 6.29 -8.09
C LEU A 227 -6.67 6.82 -9.36
N LEU A 228 -5.94 6.92 -10.48
CA LEU A 228 -6.51 7.31 -11.77
C LEU A 228 -7.46 6.25 -12.37
N VAL A 229 -7.35 4.99 -11.95
CA VAL A 229 -8.16 3.88 -12.49
C VAL A 229 -9.38 3.54 -11.64
N ALA A 230 -9.37 3.90 -10.36
CA ALA A 230 -10.49 3.67 -9.44
C ALA A 230 -11.88 4.19 -9.91
N PRO A 231 -12.02 5.28 -10.70
CA PRO A 231 -13.35 5.79 -11.06
C PRO A 231 -13.89 5.27 -12.40
N LEU A 232 -13.22 4.33 -13.08
CA LEU A 232 -13.83 3.64 -14.24
C LEU A 232 -14.83 2.61 -13.72
N GLY A 233 -15.94 3.17 -13.26
CA GLY A 233 -17.04 2.48 -12.62
C GLY A 233 -17.48 1.28 -13.43
N VAL A 234 -17.99 0.31 -12.68
CA VAL A 234 -18.91 -0.73 -13.12
C VAL A 234 -19.69 -0.20 -14.31
N VAL A 235 -19.26 -0.54 -15.53
CA VAL A 235 -20.16 -0.49 -16.68
C VAL A 235 -21.29 -1.38 -16.21
N PRO A 236 -22.50 -0.86 -15.98
CA PRO A 236 -23.62 -1.69 -15.58
C PRO A 236 -23.62 -2.83 -16.58
N SER A 237 -23.39 -4.05 -16.08
CA SER A 237 -23.44 -5.25 -16.89
C SER A 237 -24.65 -5.07 -17.78
N GLN A 238 -24.42 -4.87 -19.08
CA GLN A 238 -25.52 -4.60 -20.02
C GLN A 238 -26.56 -5.66 -19.71
N PRO A 239 -27.82 -5.27 -19.39
CA PRO A 239 -28.86 -6.25 -19.12
C PRO A 239 -28.78 -7.26 -20.26
N PRO A 240 -28.71 -8.56 -19.95
CA PRO A 240 -28.38 -9.60 -20.93
C PRO A 240 -29.20 -9.29 -22.16
N THR A 241 -28.52 -8.95 -23.26
CA THR A 241 -29.17 -8.65 -24.52
C THR A 241 -30.09 -9.83 -24.76
N GLU A 242 -31.40 -9.63 -24.54
CA GLU A 242 -32.40 -10.63 -24.84
C GLU A 242 -32.23 -10.89 -26.32
N THR A 243 -31.66 -12.05 -26.65
CA THR A 243 -31.58 -12.53 -28.02
C THR A 243 -33.00 -12.53 -28.54
N PRO A 244 -33.37 -11.64 -29.48
CA PRO A 244 -34.71 -11.62 -30.02
C PRO A 244 -34.85 -12.87 -30.89
N GLY A 245 -35.54 -13.90 -30.39
CA GLY A 245 -35.88 -15.08 -31.20
C GLY A 245 -35.81 -16.45 -30.52
N GLN A 246 -36.31 -16.60 -29.29
CA GLN A 246 -36.81 -17.91 -28.86
C GLN A 246 -38.33 -17.86 -28.70
N ASP A 247 -38.98 -18.45 -29.69
CA ASP A 247 -40.42 -18.73 -29.78
C ASP A 247 -40.95 -19.42 -28.51
N PRO A 248 -41.96 -18.87 -27.83
CA PRO A 248 -42.70 -19.59 -26.82
C PRO A 248 -43.81 -20.39 -27.50
N SER A 249 -43.51 -21.61 -27.93
CA SER A 249 -44.53 -22.53 -28.40
C SER A 249 -44.44 -23.87 -27.68
N SER A 250 -45.56 -24.26 -27.07
CA SER A 250 -45.93 -25.55 -26.49
C SER A 250 -45.58 -25.85 -25.01
N VAL A 251 -46.38 -25.30 -24.09
CA VAL A 251 -46.82 -26.06 -22.88
C VAL A 251 -48.31 -25.75 -22.58
N PRO A 252 -49.16 -26.76 -22.22
CA PRO A 252 -50.62 -26.68 -22.23
C PRO A 252 -51.25 -26.06 -20.97
N PRO A 253 -52.58 -25.81 -20.96
CA PRO A 253 -53.25 -25.06 -19.89
C PRO A 253 -53.55 -25.95 -18.69
N SER A 254 -53.18 -25.50 -17.49
CA SER A 254 -53.70 -26.00 -16.23
C SER A 254 -54.23 -24.86 -15.38
N SER A 255 -55.45 -25.07 -14.94
CA SER A 255 -56.41 -24.23 -14.23
C SER A 255 -56.00 -23.80 -12.80
N VAL A 256 -56.13 -22.49 -12.50
CA VAL A 256 -56.88 -21.82 -11.38
C VAL A 256 -56.56 -22.28 -9.93
N PRO A 257 -56.44 -21.42 -8.86
CA PRO A 257 -57.24 -20.20 -8.57
C PRO A 257 -56.55 -18.95 -7.98
N SER A 258 -57.09 -17.81 -8.41
CA SER A 258 -57.51 -16.60 -7.69
C SER A 258 -57.26 -16.44 -6.19
N GLN A 259 -56.56 -15.37 -5.79
CA GLN A 259 -56.72 -14.64 -4.51
C GLN A 259 -56.09 -13.22 -4.62
N PRO A 260 -56.43 -12.25 -3.73
CA PRO A 260 -57.11 -11.01 -4.11
C PRO A 260 -56.19 -9.78 -4.19
N SER A 261 -56.60 -8.87 -5.07
CA SER A 261 -56.09 -7.53 -5.27
C SER A 261 -56.36 -6.60 -4.09
N GLU A 262 -55.30 -6.04 -3.52
CA GLU A 262 -55.35 -4.95 -2.53
C GLU A 262 -54.73 -3.67 -3.11
N SER A 263 -55.66 -2.76 -3.44
CA SER A 263 -55.63 -1.30 -3.57
C SER A 263 -54.31 -0.51 -3.57
N LEU A 264 -54.13 0.21 -4.69
CA LEU A 264 -54.10 1.67 -4.78
C LEU A 264 -52.99 2.41 -4.00
N SER A 265 -51.88 2.66 -4.68
CA SER A 265 -51.08 3.86 -4.44
C SER A 265 -50.98 4.67 -5.73
N THR A 266 -51.36 5.93 -5.57
CA THR A 266 -51.44 7.03 -6.54
C THR A 266 -50.32 7.00 -7.58
N GLN A 267 -50.70 6.81 -8.85
CA GLN A 267 -49.86 7.10 -10.00
C GLN A 267 -49.64 8.60 -10.08
N ASP A 268 -48.56 9.08 -9.46
CA ASP A 268 -47.92 10.31 -9.91
C ASP A 268 -47.23 9.98 -11.24
N VAL A 269 -47.82 10.46 -12.34
CA VAL A 269 -47.23 10.36 -13.68
C VAL A 269 -46.04 11.33 -13.71
N VAL A 270 -44.93 10.92 -13.09
CA VAL A 270 -43.65 11.60 -13.20
C VAL A 270 -43.19 11.38 -14.64
N GLN A 271 -43.50 12.31 -15.54
CA GLN A 271 -42.98 12.23 -16.88
C GLN A 271 -41.45 12.29 -16.78
N ALA A 272 -40.78 11.45 -17.56
CA ALA A 272 -39.33 11.31 -17.56
C ALA A 272 -38.77 11.85 -18.87
N LYS A 273 -37.60 12.48 -18.81
CA LYS A 273 -36.84 12.90 -19.99
C LYS A 273 -35.57 12.07 -20.12
N PHE A 274 -35.13 11.86 -21.36
CA PHE A 274 -33.91 11.09 -21.65
C PHE A 274 -32.77 12.03 -22.01
N CYS A 275 -31.57 11.75 -21.51
CA CYS A 275 -30.40 12.55 -21.80
C CYS A 275 -29.99 12.40 -23.27
N PRO A 276 -29.84 13.49 -24.04
CA PRO A 276 -29.44 13.41 -25.44
C PRO A 276 -27.98 12.97 -25.63
N ASN A 277 -27.13 13.07 -24.61
CA ASN A 277 -25.72 12.69 -24.69
C ASN A 277 -25.46 11.21 -24.35
N CYS A 278 -26.12 10.66 -23.31
CA CYS A 278 -25.87 9.28 -22.85
C CYS A 278 -27.10 8.37 -22.81
N GLY A 279 -28.31 8.88 -23.10
CA GLY A 279 -29.55 8.08 -23.08
C GLY A 279 -30.11 7.76 -21.70
N ALA A 280 -29.51 8.25 -20.61
CA ALA A 280 -30.01 7.99 -19.26
C ALA A 280 -31.40 8.61 -19.02
N LYS A 281 -32.26 7.90 -18.27
CA LYS A 281 -33.57 8.38 -17.81
C LYS A 281 -33.37 9.37 -16.64
N ASN A 282 -33.97 10.55 -16.74
CA ASN A 282 -33.91 11.61 -15.73
C ASN A 282 -35.33 12.12 -15.44
N GLU A 283 -35.53 12.72 -14.28
CA GLU A 283 -36.79 13.40 -13.95
C GLU A 283 -36.89 14.73 -14.73
N ILE A 284 -38.10 15.22 -15.03
CA ILE A 284 -38.25 16.50 -15.74
C ILE A 284 -37.54 17.65 -15.02
N GLN A 285 -37.58 17.65 -13.69
CA GLN A 285 -37.00 18.68 -12.84
C GLN A 285 -35.46 18.65 -12.79
N ASP A 286 -34.81 17.59 -13.29
CA ASP A 286 -33.36 17.49 -13.34
C ASP A 286 -32.79 18.46 -14.38
N LYS A 287 -31.97 19.40 -13.89
CA LYS A 287 -31.22 20.36 -14.74
C LYS A 287 -29.96 19.76 -15.36
N PHE A 288 -29.46 18.66 -14.78
CA PHE A 288 -28.25 17.97 -15.22
C PHE A 288 -28.50 16.47 -15.19
N CYS A 289 -27.88 15.76 -16.13
CA CYS A 289 -27.99 14.31 -16.21
C CYS A 289 -27.32 13.65 -15.00
N ILE A 290 -28.07 12.80 -14.29
CA ILE A 290 -27.56 12.05 -13.14
C ILE A 290 -26.42 11.09 -13.49
N SER A 291 -26.31 10.72 -14.77
CA SER A 291 -25.32 9.75 -15.24
C SER A 291 -24.04 10.41 -15.79
N CYS A 292 -24.16 11.46 -16.61
CA CYS A 292 -23.00 12.06 -17.29
C CYS A 292 -22.74 13.53 -16.96
N GLY A 293 -23.60 14.17 -16.14
CA GLY A 293 -23.48 15.58 -15.76
C GLY A 293 -23.79 16.58 -16.89
N THR A 294 -24.15 16.12 -18.08
CA THR A 294 -24.57 17.00 -19.19
C THR A 294 -25.85 17.75 -18.80
N LYS A 295 -25.87 19.07 -19.04
CA LYS A 295 -27.04 19.91 -18.80
C LYS A 295 -28.21 19.40 -19.66
N LEU A 296 -29.36 19.23 -19.05
CA LEU A 296 -30.59 18.81 -19.72
C LEU A 296 -31.41 20.07 -19.98
N ASP A 297 -31.68 20.34 -21.25
CA ASP A 297 -32.63 21.37 -21.66
C ASP A 297 -34.08 20.95 -21.35
#